data_AF-A0A6N7TVM3-F1
#
_entry.id   AF-A0A6N7TVM3-F1
#
_cell.length_a   1.000
_cell.length_b   1.000
_cell.length_c   1.000
_cell.angle_alpha   90.00
_cell.angle_beta   90.00
_cell.angle_gamma   90.00
#
_symmetry.space_group_name_H-M   'P 1'
#
loop_
_entity.id
_entity.type
_entity.pdbx_description
1 polymer ?
#
loop_
_entity_poly.entity_id
_entity_poly.type
_entity_poly.pdbx_seq_one_letter_code
_entity_poly.pdbx_strand_id
1 'polypeptide(L)'
;MADPLMRTMPDGQPRPMTMVESDWLARAVLTLAADGPDAFMIACLLGSAQAADLCRNLIELEAPNQPDDDGSHDAARSRLDERFLKGTARWGRQTRPEDLTRFHKISNSWRRRLTPLLAMDTGQVRTMMTGGGQFWVMTPGDSCWPGQVDDLARRSDWAPPLCLWGRGDPEALICCDQPLAVVGSRTCDEYGRSIAHQIARQAASQGHLVVSGGAMGTDAAAHWGALAAGGGRTIAVFAGGLRHMGPKRNSRLFENIETDGGALISELPPDTIPEARRFLLRNRIIAALASDIVVAQARHRSGALNTANWGVELGRRVLAAPGRIDQPENTGCNRLIHEGKAELLLSASDIQEICHPAHAPIHPGRSVQQGASGSVKTTENHEHQASRQPIQRTRPLDSDHPIQTIHSNQPLPITLKQSWTDRGGLSNRSQNKEPPSTPPSNPDKDRECGKTDDNHLAEGEATVLAAIRTYQRRGGPPMTGQLRAELADQGHELSVRQLMQLLGSLEIRGLIRLQDGCVVAEDPKNQAFQRQRSKSTTQPSAPADSSLRGGTK
;
A
#
# COMPACT_ATOMS: atom_id res chain seq x y z
N MET A 1 13.18 -13.19 -47.89
CA MET A 1 13.83 -12.18 -47.03
C MET A 1 12.89 -10.98 -46.99
N ALA A 2 12.52 -10.51 -45.81
CA ALA A 2 11.61 -9.37 -45.66
C ALA A 2 12.38 -8.21 -45.02
N ASP A 3 12.22 -7.01 -45.57
CA ASP A 3 12.92 -5.81 -45.14
C ASP A 3 11.98 -4.93 -44.27
N PRO A 4 12.22 -4.80 -42.95
CA PRO A 4 11.36 -4.04 -42.07
C PRO A 4 11.65 -2.53 -42.21
N LEU A 5 10.97 -1.89 -43.15
CA LEU A 5 11.06 -0.44 -43.42
C LEU A 5 10.82 0.42 -42.16
N MET A 6 11.91 0.74 -41.46
CA MET A 6 11.91 1.80 -40.46
C MET A 6 11.61 3.13 -41.15
N ARG A 7 10.40 3.66 -40.95
CA ARG A 7 10.14 5.07 -41.21
C ARG A 7 10.78 5.92 -40.11
N THR A 8 11.88 6.57 -40.48
CA THR A 8 12.34 7.79 -39.82
C THR A 8 11.45 8.96 -40.23
N MET A 9 11.35 9.99 -39.38
CA MET A 9 10.87 11.31 -39.81
C MET A 9 12.07 12.15 -40.28
N PRO A 10 11.89 13.11 -41.21
CA PRO A 10 13.04 13.77 -41.86
C PRO A 10 13.86 14.73 -40.96
N ASP A 11 13.29 15.17 -39.84
CA ASP A 11 13.57 16.51 -39.29
C ASP A 11 14.20 16.50 -37.87
N GLY A 12 14.88 15.41 -37.50
CA GLY A 12 15.74 15.33 -36.31
C GLY A 12 15.07 15.41 -34.92
N GLN A 13 13.76 15.66 -34.83
CA GLN A 13 13.05 15.77 -33.55
C GLN A 13 12.91 14.42 -32.82
N PRO A 14 12.90 14.40 -31.46
CA PRO A 14 12.75 13.19 -30.68
C PRO A 14 11.38 12.52 -30.91
N ARG A 15 11.34 11.19 -30.95
CA ARG A 15 10.08 10.44 -31.07
C ARG A 15 9.24 10.60 -29.78
N PRO A 16 7.95 10.98 -29.85
CA PRO A 16 7.13 11.24 -28.67
C PRO A 16 6.75 9.95 -27.93
N MET A 17 7.25 9.78 -26.70
CA MET A 17 6.96 8.70 -25.74
C MET A 17 6.94 7.23 -26.24
N THR A 18 7.52 6.95 -27.41
CA THR A 18 7.83 5.58 -27.86
C THR A 18 9.14 5.12 -27.20
N MET A 19 9.17 4.13 -26.29
CA MET A 19 8.08 3.30 -25.77
C MET A 19 8.23 3.13 -24.26
N VAL A 20 7.11 3.17 -23.53
CA VAL A 20 7.07 2.83 -22.10
C VAL A 20 6.95 1.31 -21.93
N GLU A 21 8.04 0.59 -22.26
CA GLU A 21 8.05 -0.88 -22.32
C GLU A 21 8.06 -1.56 -20.94
N SER A 22 8.77 -0.98 -19.98
CA SER A 22 8.89 -1.53 -18.63
C SER A 22 7.65 -1.19 -17.79
N ASP A 23 6.99 -2.20 -17.24
CA ASP A 23 5.73 -2.09 -16.48
C ASP A 23 5.80 -1.08 -15.33
N TRP A 24 6.94 -0.97 -14.63
CA TRP A 24 7.15 0.02 -13.58
C TRP A 24 7.07 1.47 -14.09
N LEU A 25 7.63 1.76 -15.27
CA LEU A 25 7.59 3.10 -15.86
C LEU A 25 6.18 3.40 -16.37
N ALA A 26 5.46 2.39 -16.87
CA ALA A 26 4.07 2.52 -17.24
C ALA A 26 3.20 2.85 -16.02
N ARG A 27 3.33 2.11 -14.91
CA ARG A 27 2.63 2.38 -13.65
C ARG A 27 2.98 3.75 -13.06
N ALA A 28 4.24 4.17 -13.12
CA ALA A 28 4.68 5.50 -12.69
C ALA A 28 4.01 6.62 -13.51
N VAL A 29 3.98 6.47 -14.84
CA VAL A 29 3.33 7.40 -15.78
C VAL A 29 1.80 7.42 -15.58
N LEU A 30 1.16 6.26 -15.39
CA LEU A 30 -0.27 6.17 -15.11
C LEU A 30 -0.65 6.75 -13.75
N THR A 31 0.20 6.66 -12.74
CA THR A 31 -0.06 7.27 -11.42
C THR A 31 -0.05 8.79 -11.49
N LEU A 32 0.87 9.38 -12.26
CA LEU A 32 0.85 10.81 -12.58
C LEU A 32 -0.39 11.19 -13.41
N ALA A 33 -0.79 10.32 -14.34
CA ALA A 33 -2.02 10.47 -15.11
C ALA A 33 -3.30 10.35 -14.25
N ALA A 34 -3.27 9.60 -13.15
CA ALA A 34 -4.38 9.46 -12.20
C ALA A 34 -4.45 10.63 -11.20
N ASP A 35 -3.32 11.03 -10.61
CA ASP A 35 -3.17 11.91 -9.42
C ASP A 35 -3.84 11.34 -8.16
N GLY A 36 -3.33 10.18 -7.75
CA GLY A 36 -3.80 9.42 -6.59
C GLY A 36 -4.72 8.26 -6.96
N PRO A 37 -5.48 7.71 -5.99
CA PRO A 37 -6.38 6.59 -6.22
C PRO A 37 -7.49 6.94 -7.22
N ASP A 38 -7.52 6.21 -8.32
CA ASP A 38 -8.56 6.30 -9.34
C ASP A 38 -9.03 4.89 -9.70
N ALA A 39 -10.26 4.55 -9.29
CA ALA A 39 -10.85 3.25 -9.57
C ALA A 39 -11.03 3.01 -11.08
N PHE A 40 -11.27 4.05 -11.89
CA PHE A 40 -11.40 3.85 -13.33
C PHE A 40 -10.04 3.52 -13.96
N MET A 41 -8.93 4.02 -13.40
CA MET A 41 -7.57 3.63 -13.81
C MET A 41 -7.29 2.15 -13.48
N ILE A 42 -7.66 1.69 -12.28
CA ILE A 42 -7.57 0.27 -11.89
C ILE A 42 -8.41 -0.61 -12.82
N ALA A 43 -9.64 -0.22 -13.14
CA ALA A 43 -10.46 -0.96 -14.09
C ALA A 43 -9.76 -1.06 -15.46
N CYS A 44 -9.26 0.05 -16.03
CA CYS A 44 -8.56 0.01 -17.31
C CYS A 44 -7.29 -0.86 -17.30
N LEU A 45 -6.59 -0.94 -16.15
CA LEU A 45 -5.47 -1.86 -15.96
C LEU A 45 -5.93 -3.32 -15.90
N LEU A 46 -6.98 -3.64 -15.13
CA LEU A 46 -7.55 -4.98 -15.04
C LEU A 46 -8.11 -5.48 -16.38
N GLY A 47 -8.55 -4.60 -17.28
CA GLY A 47 -8.95 -4.96 -18.65
C GLY A 47 -7.80 -5.08 -19.66
N SER A 48 -6.62 -4.56 -19.33
CA SER A 48 -5.42 -4.57 -20.19
C SER A 48 -4.62 -5.88 -20.04
N ALA A 49 -3.65 -6.11 -20.93
CA ALA A 49 -2.68 -7.19 -20.78
C ALA A 49 -1.42 -6.71 -20.05
N GLN A 50 -0.96 -5.49 -20.34
CA GLN A 50 0.15 -4.82 -19.65
C GLN A 50 -0.19 -3.35 -19.35
N ALA A 51 0.43 -2.74 -18.34
CA ALA A 51 0.24 -1.30 -18.09
C ALA A 51 0.75 -0.44 -19.26
N ALA A 52 1.77 -0.92 -19.96
CA ALA A 52 2.30 -0.32 -21.19
C ALA A 52 1.24 -0.13 -22.29
N ASP A 53 0.26 -1.04 -22.39
CA ASP A 53 -0.83 -0.91 -23.36
C ASP A 53 -1.75 0.25 -23.06
N LEU A 54 -2.06 0.47 -21.77
CA LEU A 54 -2.91 1.57 -21.34
C LEU A 54 -2.19 2.91 -21.51
N CYS A 55 -0.88 2.96 -21.25
CA CYS A 55 -0.06 4.12 -21.62
C CYS A 55 -0.17 4.44 -23.11
N ARG A 56 0.11 3.47 -23.99
CA ARG A 56 0.00 3.65 -25.46
C ARG A 56 -1.39 4.14 -25.87
N ASN A 57 -2.44 3.48 -25.39
CA ASN A 57 -3.82 3.80 -25.74
C ASN A 57 -4.26 5.19 -25.24
N LEU A 58 -3.72 5.68 -24.11
CA LEU A 58 -3.93 7.05 -23.66
C LEU A 58 -3.10 8.07 -24.46
N ILE A 59 -1.88 7.74 -24.89
CA ILE A 59 -1.05 8.59 -25.76
C ILE A 59 -1.75 8.80 -27.12
N GLU A 60 -2.25 7.71 -27.70
CA GLU A 60 -3.07 7.67 -28.94
C GLU A 60 -4.39 8.45 -28.84
N LEU A 61 -4.88 8.73 -27.63
CA LEU A 61 -6.10 9.50 -27.43
C LEU A 61 -5.85 10.98 -27.79
N GLU A 62 -6.48 11.45 -28.87
CA GLU A 62 -6.31 12.81 -29.37
C GLU A 62 -6.84 13.89 -28.41
N ALA A 63 -6.44 15.14 -28.68
CA ALA A 63 -7.01 16.31 -28.01
C ALA A 63 -8.43 16.57 -28.56
N PRO A 64 -9.44 16.85 -27.72
CA PRO A 64 -10.86 16.90 -28.12
C PRO A 64 -11.26 18.09 -29.03
N ASN A 65 -10.29 18.79 -29.62
CA ASN A 65 -10.45 19.94 -30.50
C ASN A 65 -9.70 19.78 -31.85
N GLN A 66 -9.09 18.63 -32.14
CA GLN A 66 -8.63 18.31 -33.50
C GLN A 66 -9.81 17.80 -34.34
N PRO A 67 -9.85 18.07 -35.66
CA PRO A 67 -10.80 17.40 -36.55
C PRO A 67 -10.40 15.94 -36.74
N ASP A 68 -11.36 15.03 -36.62
CA ASP A 68 -11.22 13.59 -36.89
C ASP A 68 -11.01 13.38 -38.42
N ASP A 69 -9.77 13.50 -38.88
CA ASP A 69 -9.38 13.48 -40.30
C ASP A 69 -9.09 12.05 -40.82
N ASP A 70 -8.90 11.07 -39.92
CA ASP A 70 -8.64 9.65 -40.24
C ASP A 70 -9.47 8.62 -39.44
N GLY A 71 -10.24 9.05 -38.42
CA GLY A 71 -11.02 8.17 -37.54
C GLY A 71 -10.22 7.42 -36.45
N SER A 72 -8.93 7.73 -36.27
CA SER A 72 -8.06 7.10 -35.28
C SER A 72 -8.47 7.40 -33.84
N HIS A 73 -9.04 8.59 -33.58
CA HIS A 73 -9.50 9.00 -32.26
C HIS A 73 -10.69 8.15 -31.76
N ASP A 74 -11.66 7.84 -32.62
CA ASP A 74 -12.77 6.93 -32.28
C ASP A 74 -12.27 5.49 -32.03
N ALA A 75 -11.30 5.03 -32.81
CA ALA A 75 -10.66 3.74 -32.59
C ALA A 75 -9.88 3.69 -31.25
N ALA A 76 -9.16 4.77 -30.89
CA ALA A 76 -8.45 4.88 -29.61
C ALA A 76 -9.44 4.95 -28.42
N ARG A 77 -10.55 5.68 -28.57
CA ARG A 77 -11.65 5.73 -27.61
C ARG A 77 -12.24 4.33 -27.38
N SER A 78 -12.58 3.64 -28.46
CA SER A 78 -13.15 2.29 -28.43
C SER A 78 -12.26 1.28 -27.71
N ARG A 79 -10.93 1.34 -27.92
CA ARG A 79 -9.96 0.50 -27.18
C ARG A 79 -9.91 0.82 -25.67
N LEU A 80 -10.08 2.08 -25.26
CA LEU A 80 -10.17 2.45 -23.84
C LEU A 80 -11.48 1.97 -23.21
N ASP A 81 -12.60 2.10 -23.92
CA ASP A 81 -13.90 1.66 -23.46
C ASP A 81 -13.97 0.12 -23.33
N GLU A 82 -13.39 -0.64 -24.26
CA GLU A 82 -13.25 -2.10 -24.13
C GLU A 82 -12.48 -2.47 -22.85
N ARG A 83 -11.30 -1.84 -22.63
CA ARG A 83 -10.48 -2.06 -21.42
C ARG A 83 -11.26 -1.72 -20.16
N PHE A 84 -11.98 -0.59 -20.14
CA PHE A 84 -12.77 -0.18 -18.99
C PHE A 84 -13.91 -1.16 -18.68
N LEU A 85 -14.70 -1.56 -19.68
CA LEU A 85 -15.83 -2.49 -19.52
C LEU A 85 -15.36 -3.89 -19.10
N LYS A 86 -14.33 -4.42 -19.76
CA LYS A 86 -13.71 -5.71 -19.46
C LYS A 86 -13.08 -5.74 -18.06
N GLY A 87 -12.44 -4.66 -17.66
CA GLY A 87 -11.80 -4.53 -16.36
C GLY A 87 -12.77 -4.30 -15.20
N THR A 88 -13.82 -3.49 -15.40
CA THR A 88 -14.89 -3.35 -14.40
C THR A 88 -15.64 -4.66 -14.18
N ALA A 89 -15.91 -5.42 -15.25
CA ALA A 89 -16.48 -6.77 -15.16
C ALA A 89 -15.54 -7.75 -14.42
N ARG A 90 -14.24 -7.73 -14.73
CA ARG A 90 -13.20 -8.50 -14.01
C ARG A 90 -13.15 -8.16 -12.52
N TRP A 91 -13.39 -6.90 -12.14
CA TRP A 91 -13.44 -6.44 -10.74
C TRP A 91 -14.81 -6.66 -10.07
N GLY A 92 -15.71 -7.43 -10.67
CA GLY A 92 -17.03 -7.74 -10.12
C GLY A 92 -18.05 -6.59 -10.14
N ARG A 93 -17.73 -5.46 -10.78
CA ARG A 93 -18.60 -4.28 -10.86
C ARG A 93 -19.55 -4.34 -12.06
N GLN A 94 -20.77 -3.86 -11.87
CA GLN A 94 -21.71 -3.62 -12.95
C GLN A 94 -21.61 -2.15 -13.39
N THR A 95 -21.20 -1.91 -14.64
CA THR A 95 -21.16 -0.58 -15.25
C THR A 95 -22.54 -0.12 -15.68
N ARG A 96 -22.87 1.13 -15.34
CA ARG A 96 -24.06 1.83 -15.82
C ARG A 96 -23.71 2.71 -17.02
N PRO A 97 -24.67 3.13 -17.86
CA PRO A 97 -24.41 4.08 -18.95
C PRO A 97 -23.76 5.40 -18.48
N GLU A 98 -24.13 5.86 -17.28
CA GLU A 98 -23.55 7.06 -16.65
C GLU A 98 -22.05 6.92 -16.31
N ASP A 99 -21.55 5.70 -16.10
CA ASP A 99 -20.13 5.45 -15.80
C ASP A 99 -19.25 5.70 -17.03
N LEU A 100 -19.70 5.33 -18.24
CA LEU A 100 -18.96 5.61 -19.48
C LEU A 100 -18.84 7.12 -19.74
N THR A 101 -19.92 7.88 -19.55
CA THR A 101 -19.89 9.34 -19.69
C THR A 101 -18.99 10.03 -18.66
N ARG A 102 -18.85 9.45 -17.45
CA ARG A 102 -17.83 9.88 -16.48
C ARG A 102 -16.43 9.45 -16.90
N PHE A 103 -16.27 8.22 -17.38
CA PHE A 103 -14.99 7.64 -17.79
C PHE A 103 -14.36 8.46 -18.93
N HIS A 104 -15.12 8.85 -19.95
CA HIS A 104 -14.61 9.72 -21.03
C HIS A 104 -14.07 11.06 -20.53
N LYS A 105 -14.76 11.69 -19.56
CA LYS A 105 -14.31 12.96 -18.94
C LYS A 105 -13.04 12.76 -18.10
N ILE A 106 -12.94 11.62 -17.42
CA ILE A 106 -11.81 11.26 -16.57
C ILE A 106 -10.57 10.89 -17.40
N SER A 107 -10.71 10.04 -18.43
CA SER A 107 -9.61 9.64 -19.33
C SER A 107 -9.07 10.80 -20.16
N ASN A 108 -9.92 11.74 -20.60
CA ASN A 108 -9.46 13.01 -21.19
C ASN A 108 -8.64 13.85 -20.18
N SER A 109 -8.99 13.82 -18.90
CA SER A 109 -8.23 14.50 -17.84
C SER A 109 -6.91 13.79 -17.49
N TRP A 110 -6.84 12.45 -17.62
CA TRP A 110 -5.60 11.69 -17.55
C TRP A 110 -4.66 12.06 -18.71
N ARG A 111 -5.14 11.98 -19.96
CA ARG A 111 -4.36 12.31 -21.17
C ARG A 111 -3.82 13.74 -21.14
N ARG A 112 -4.64 14.72 -20.75
CA ARG A 112 -4.20 16.12 -20.58
C ARG A 112 -3.00 16.27 -19.62
N ARG A 113 -2.87 15.39 -18.62
CA ARG A 113 -1.75 15.40 -17.66
C ARG A 113 -0.53 14.61 -18.12
N LEU A 114 -0.69 13.75 -19.13
CA LEU A 114 0.42 13.13 -19.87
C LEU A 114 1.03 14.05 -20.92
N THR A 115 0.32 15.09 -21.37
CA THR A 115 0.79 16.02 -22.42
C THR A 115 2.21 16.57 -22.19
N PRO A 116 2.63 17.01 -20.99
CA PRO A 116 4.01 17.48 -20.75
C PRO A 116 5.09 16.43 -21.01
N LEU A 117 4.75 15.13 -20.90
CA LEU A 117 5.69 14.02 -21.10
C LEU A 117 5.82 13.62 -22.58
N LEU A 118 4.91 14.05 -23.46
CA LEU A 118 4.96 13.70 -24.88
C LEU A 118 6.14 14.34 -25.62
N ALA A 119 6.63 15.48 -25.10
CA ALA A 119 7.84 16.15 -25.59
C ALA A 119 9.13 15.59 -24.97
N MET A 120 9.04 14.57 -24.11
CA MET A 120 10.19 13.98 -23.42
C MET A 120 10.55 12.61 -24.00
N ASP A 121 11.84 12.28 -23.98
CA ASP A 121 12.30 10.92 -24.25
C ASP A 121 12.15 9.99 -23.02
N THR A 122 12.19 8.68 -23.26
CA THR A 122 12.03 7.65 -22.22
C THR A 122 13.08 7.72 -21.11
N GLY A 123 14.29 8.22 -21.40
CA GLY A 123 15.35 8.47 -20.44
C GLY A 123 15.09 9.70 -19.57
N GLN A 124 14.57 10.78 -20.15
CA GLN A 124 14.10 11.96 -19.41
C GLN A 124 12.94 11.62 -18.47
N VAL A 125 11.92 10.88 -18.96
CA VAL A 125 10.79 10.45 -18.10
C VAL A 125 11.27 9.50 -16.99
N ARG A 126 12.18 8.56 -17.29
CA ARG A 126 12.84 7.71 -16.27
C ARG A 126 13.60 8.54 -15.23
N THR A 127 14.32 9.56 -15.67
CA THR A 127 15.09 10.47 -14.79
C THR A 127 14.16 11.26 -13.88
N MET A 128 13.06 11.79 -14.41
CA MET A 128 12.04 12.48 -13.62
C MET A 128 11.40 11.53 -12.60
N MET A 129 10.94 10.34 -13.02
CA MET A 129 10.24 9.39 -12.14
C MET A 129 11.12 8.80 -11.04
N THR A 130 12.43 8.61 -11.28
CA THR A 130 13.39 8.15 -10.25
C THR A 130 14.09 9.29 -9.51
N GLY A 131 13.77 10.55 -9.86
CA GLY A 131 14.46 11.73 -9.35
C GLY A 131 15.96 11.80 -9.68
N GLY A 132 16.42 11.11 -10.72
CA GLY A 132 17.83 10.92 -11.06
C GLY A 132 18.48 9.74 -10.33
N GLY A 133 17.73 8.66 -10.07
CA GLY A 133 18.18 7.53 -9.25
C GLY A 133 18.15 7.79 -7.74
N GLN A 134 17.61 8.93 -7.29
CA GLN A 134 17.44 9.27 -5.86
C GLN A 134 16.29 8.48 -5.19
N PHE A 135 15.38 7.95 -5.99
CA PHE A 135 14.24 7.16 -5.53
C PHE A 135 14.14 5.86 -6.33
N TRP A 136 13.96 4.74 -5.64
CA TRP A 136 13.52 3.51 -6.29
C TRP A 136 12.02 3.59 -6.57
N VAL A 137 11.57 2.84 -7.58
CA VAL A 137 10.16 2.70 -7.96
C VAL A 137 9.83 1.22 -8.06
N MET A 138 8.73 0.80 -7.45
CA MET A 138 8.37 -0.59 -7.23
C MET A 138 6.90 -0.84 -7.62
N THR A 139 6.59 -2.05 -8.05
CA THR A 139 5.29 -2.50 -8.57
C THR A 139 4.82 -3.79 -7.88
N PRO A 140 3.54 -4.19 -8.03
CA PRO A 140 3.06 -5.51 -7.62
C PRO A 140 3.79 -6.73 -8.19
N GLY A 141 4.66 -6.56 -9.19
CA GLY A 141 5.48 -7.65 -9.74
C GLY A 141 6.87 -7.77 -9.10
N ASP A 142 7.30 -6.81 -8.28
CA ASP A 142 8.64 -6.77 -7.70
C ASP A 142 8.74 -7.55 -6.38
N SER A 143 9.88 -8.16 -6.13
CA SER A 143 10.08 -9.10 -5.00
C SER A 143 9.89 -8.48 -3.61
N CYS A 144 10.03 -7.16 -3.49
CA CYS A 144 9.87 -6.42 -2.24
C CYS A 144 8.48 -5.74 -2.10
N TRP A 145 7.52 -6.06 -2.98
CA TRP A 145 6.18 -5.48 -2.90
C TRP A 145 5.46 -5.91 -1.61
N PRO A 146 4.95 -4.95 -0.82
CA PRO A 146 4.20 -5.26 0.40
C PRO A 146 2.78 -5.71 0.04
N GLY A 147 2.59 -6.99 -0.27
CA GLY A 147 1.30 -7.52 -0.75
C GLY A 147 0.09 -7.22 0.14
N GLN A 148 0.29 -6.84 1.41
CA GLN A 148 -0.77 -6.34 2.29
C GLN A 148 -1.45 -5.05 1.75
N VAL A 149 -0.79 -4.25 0.87
CA VAL A 149 -1.42 -3.07 0.23
C VAL A 149 -2.44 -3.42 -0.85
N ASP A 150 -2.38 -4.65 -1.40
CA ASP A 150 -3.31 -5.10 -2.44
C ASP A 150 -4.72 -5.35 -1.87
N ASP A 151 -4.85 -5.49 -0.54
CA ASP A 151 -6.14 -5.54 0.17
C ASP A 151 -7.00 -4.29 -0.06
N LEU A 152 -6.41 -3.16 -0.48
CA LEU A 152 -7.16 -1.97 -0.88
C LEU A 152 -8.03 -2.21 -2.12
N ALA A 153 -7.73 -3.23 -2.95
CA ALA A 153 -8.56 -3.63 -4.09
C ALA A 153 -9.86 -4.35 -3.68
N ARG A 154 -9.98 -4.82 -2.43
CA ARG A 154 -11.23 -5.40 -1.87
C ARG A 154 -12.38 -4.38 -1.93
N ARG A 155 -12.07 -3.08 -1.77
CA ARG A 155 -13.01 -1.98 -1.98
C ARG A 155 -13.07 -1.61 -3.46
N SER A 156 -14.12 -2.07 -4.15
CA SER A 156 -14.34 -1.76 -5.57
C SER A 156 -14.67 -0.27 -5.88
N ASP A 157 -14.78 0.57 -4.84
CA ASP A 157 -14.87 2.03 -4.93
C ASP A 157 -13.53 2.77 -4.70
N TRP A 158 -12.44 2.05 -4.40
CA TRP A 158 -11.09 2.59 -4.16
C TRP A 158 -10.02 1.89 -5.00
N ALA A 159 -8.79 2.39 -4.97
CA ALA A 159 -7.67 1.86 -5.73
C ALA A 159 -6.47 1.54 -4.81
N PRO A 160 -5.80 0.38 -4.97
CA PRO A 160 -4.44 0.17 -4.46
C PRO A 160 -3.42 1.06 -5.21
N PRO A 161 -2.20 1.25 -4.68
CA PRO A 161 -1.13 1.93 -5.40
C PRO A 161 -0.79 1.18 -6.70
N LEU A 162 -0.67 1.90 -7.83
CA LEU A 162 -0.21 1.27 -9.08
C LEU A 162 1.27 0.87 -8.99
N CYS A 163 2.03 1.70 -8.27
CA CYS A 163 3.44 1.57 -7.91
C CYS A 163 3.71 2.38 -6.62
N LEU A 164 4.86 2.15 -6.00
CA LEU A 164 5.37 2.92 -4.87
C LEU A 164 6.73 3.51 -5.22
N TRP A 165 6.96 4.76 -4.83
CA TRP A 165 8.27 5.39 -4.76
C TRP A 165 8.86 5.21 -3.37
N GLY A 166 10.18 5.07 -3.28
CA GLY A 166 10.85 4.99 -1.99
C GLY A 166 12.32 5.43 -1.97
N ARG A 167 12.80 5.67 -0.75
CA ARG A 167 14.20 5.95 -0.40
C ARG A 167 14.51 5.23 0.92
N GLY A 168 15.76 4.81 1.13
CA GLY A 168 16.10 3.81 2.15
C GLY A 168 15.97 2.37 1.62
N ASP A 169 15.92 1.39 2.52
CA ASP A 169 15.97 -0.04 2.20
C ASP A 169 14.61 -0.59 1.69
N PRO A 170 14.48 -1.07 0.43
CA PRO A 170 13.25 -1.69 -0.05
C PRO A 170 12.91 -3.00 0.66
N GLU A 171 13.87 -3.76 1.21
CA GLU A 171 13.57 -4.99 1.97
C GLU A 171 12.78 -4.68 3.26
N ALA A 172 12.84 -3.45 3.77
CA ALA A 172 12.05 -3.03 4.93
C ALA A 172 10.54 -3.19 4.71
N LEU A 173 10.04 -3.18 3.46
CA LEU A 173 8.62 -3.38 3.14
C LEU A 173 8.14 -4.82 3.40
N ILE A 174 9.05 -5.79 3.45
CA ILE A 174 8.74 -7.22 3.58
C ILE A 174 9.56 -7.92 4.69
N CYS A 175 10.19 -7.15 5.60
CA CYS A 175 11.01 -7.70 6.68
C CYS A 175 10.19 -8.21 7.89
N CYS A 176 8.86 -8.13 7.82
CA CYS A 176 7.92 -8.50 8.88
C CYS A 176 6.56 -8.84 8.22
N ASP A 177 6.03 -10.05 8.46
CA ASP A 177 4.76 -10.49 7.85
C ASP A 177 3.55 -9.69 8.38
N GLN A 178 3.60 -9.27 9.65
CA GLN A 178 2.53 -8.54 10.34
C GLN A 178 3.05 -7.22 10.96
N PRO A 179 3.26 -6.16 10.16
CA PRO A 179 3.72 -4.87 10.67
C PRO A 179 2.72 -4.21 11.64
N LEU A 180 3.25 -3.42 12.58
CA LEU A 180 2.47 -2.63 13.53
C LEU A 180 2.40 -1.17 13.07
N ALA A 181 1.20 -0.65 12.82
CA ALA A 181 1.01 0.78 12.63
C ALA A 181 0.84 1.49 13.98
N VAL A 182 1.53 2.61 14.18
CA VAL A 182 1.35 3.46 15.39
C VAL A 182 1.05 4.89 14.95
N VAL A 183 -0.15 5.38 15.26
CA VAL A 183 -0.70 6.64 14.72
C VAL A 183 -1.43 7.47 15.78
N GLY A 184 -1.53 8.78 15.57
CA GLY A 184 -2.21 9.64 16.55
C GLY A 184 -2.23 11.13 16.22
N SER A 185 -2.28 11.94 17.26
CA SER A 185 -2.38 13.40 17.17
C SER A 185 -1.05 14.02 16.77
N ARG A 186 -1.09 14.96 15.82
CA ARG A 186 0.05 15.84 15.48
C ARG A 186 0.43 16.78 16.62
N THR A 187 -0.48 16.97 17.56
CA THR A 187 -0.34 17.77 18.78
C THR A 187 -0.73 16.91 19.98
N CYS A 188 -0.11 15.73 20.12
CA CYS A 188 -0.23 14.93 21.33
C CYS A 188 0.51 15.59 22.52
N ASP A 189 0.03 15.32 23.72
CA ASP A 189 0.72 15.65 24.96
C ASP A 189 1.88 14.66 25.22
N GLU A 190 2.37 14.56 26.47
CA GLU A 190 3.42 13.60 26.82
C GLU A 190 2.89 12.16 27.02
N TYR A 191 1.60 11.99 27.38
CA TYR A 191 0.97 10.68 27.48
C TYR A 191 0.86 10.03 26.08
N GLY A 192 0.34 10.77 25.10
CA GLY A 192 0.25 10.30 23.71
C GLY A 192 1.59 10.15 22.98
N ARG A 193 2.66 10.76 23.50
CA ARG A 193 4.04 10.64 23.02
C ARG A 193 4.76 9.45 23.62
N SER A 194 4.72 9.30 24.94
CA SER A 194 5.36 8.20 25.67
C SER A 194 4.79 6.84 25.26
N ILE A 195 3.46 6.69 25.16
CA ILE A 195 2.83 5.45 24.68
C ILE A 195 3.31 5.09 23.27
N ALA A 196 3.28 6.04 22.33
CA ALA A 196 3.68 5.81 20.95
C ALA A 196 5.14 5.38 20.82
N HIS A 197 6.03 6.08 21.54
CA HIS A 197 7.45 5.77 21.58
C HIS A 197 7.74 4.42 22.26
N GLN A 198 7.08 4.13 23.39
CA GLN A 198 7.28 2.90 24.15
C GLN A 198 6.85 1.66 23.35
N ILE A 199 5.63 1.68 22.80
CA ILE A 199 5.10 0.55 22.02
C ILE A 199 5.95 0.31 20.78
N ALA A 200 6.28 1.35 20.01
CA ALA A 200 7.12 1.20 18.83
C ALA A 200 8.52 0.69 19.16
N ARG A 201 9.11 1.10 20.29
CA ARG A 201 10.39 0.59 20.77
C ARG A 201 10.33 -0.88 21.15
N GLN A 202 9.28 -1.29 21.87
CA GLN A 202 9.10 -2.69 22.26
C GLN A 202 8.85 -3.57 21.03
N ALA A 203 7.93 -3.16 20.14
CA ALA A 203 7.64 -3.84 18.88
C ALA A 203 8.91 -4.07 18.05
N ALA A 204 9.67 -3.01 17.80
CA ALA A 204 10.88 -3.09 17.00
C ALA A 204 12.02 -3.87 17.69
N SER A 205 12.08 -3.89 19.03
CA SER A 205 13.01 -4.75 19.77
C SER A 205 12.66 -6.25 19.72
N GLN A 206 11.45 -6.59 19.26
CA GLN A 206 10.97 -7.96 19.06
C GLN A 206 10.88 -8.34 17.56
N GLY A 207 11.44 -7.51 16.68
CA GLY A 207 11.56 -7.77 15.24
C GLY A 207 10.45 -7.18 14.38
N HIS A 208 9.37 -6.67 14.98
CA HIS A 208 8.21 -6.16 14.25
C HIS A 208 8.53 -4.83 13.55
N LEU A 209 8.07 -4.68 12.31
CA LEU A 209 8.19 -3.44 11.55
C LEU A 209 7.19 -2.40 12.06
N VAL A 210 7.64 -1.20 12.41
CA VAL A 210 6.76 -0.09 12.79
C VAL A 210 6.42 0.79 11.58
N VAL A 211 5.14 0.96 11.27
CA VAL A 211 4.66 1.81 10.17
C VAL A 211 4.00 3.08 10.72
N SER A 212 4.32 4.24 10.16
CA SER A 212 3.60 5.48 10.48
C SER A 212 3.73 6.52 9.38
N GLY A 213 3.28 7.75 9.64
CA GLY A 213 3.14 8.80 8.65
C GLY A 213 4.23 9.89 8.63
N GLY A 214 5.26 9.79 9.48
CA GLY A 214 6.33 10.79 9.57
C GLY A 214 5.89 12.19 10.06
N ALA A 215 4.65 12.40 10.51
CA ALA A 215 4.16 13.70 10.96
C ALA A 215 4.75 14.15 12.32
N MET A 216 4.41 15.37 12.78
CA MET A 216 4.65 15.76 14.18
C MET A 216 3.87 14.85 15.15
N GLY A 217 4.24 14.88 16.43
CA GLY A 217 3.49 14.24 17.49
C GLY A 217 3.67 12.72 17.49
N THR A 218 2.56 11.97 17.49
CA THR A 218 2.57 10.51 17.62
C THR A 218 3.39 9.81 16.53
N ASP A 219 3.24 10.18 15.26
CA ASP A 219 3.97 9.55 14.15
C ASP A 219 5.51 9.62 14.38
N ALA A 220 6.03 10.81 14.69
CA ALA A 220 7.46 10.99 15.00
C ALA A 220 7.89 10.24 16.27
N ALA A 221 7.05 10.21 17.31
CA ALA A 221 7.34 9.50 18.55
C ALA A 221 7.47 7.99 18.32
N ALA A 222 6.60 7.41 17.48
CA ALA A 222 6.67 6.01 17.08
C ALA A 222 7.96 5.69 16.31
N HIS A 223 8.30 6.47 15.28
CA HIS A 223 9.54 6.23 14.54
C HIS A 223 10.78 6.37 15.43
N TRP A 224 10.87 7.39 16.30
CA TRP A 224 11.96 7.51 17.26
C TRP A 224 12.03 6.32 18.24
N GLY A 225 10.88 5.81 18.67
CA GLY A 225 10.79 4.60 19.49
C GLY A 225 11.39 3.38 18.79
N ALA A 226 10.98 3.13 17.54
CA ALA A 226 11.48 2.01 16.74
C ALA A 226 13.01 2.07 16.55
N LEU A 227 13.56 3.24 16.21
CA LEU A 227 15.00 3.46 16.09
C LEU A 227 15.73 3.25 17.43
N ALA A 228 15.13 3.69 18.54
CA ALA A 228 15.64 3.50 19.90
C ALA A 228 15.60 2.04 20.41
N ALA A 229 15.17 1.07 19.60
CA ALA A 229 15.37 -0.36 19.84
C ALA A 229 16.81 -0.82 19.54
N GLY A 230 17.53 -0.13 18.63
CA GLY A 230 18.89 -0.49 18.23
C GLY A 230 18.91 -1.61 17.18
N GLY A 231 18.60 -1.28 15.93
CA GLY A 231 18.40 -2.25 14.83
C GLY A 231 16.91 -2.49 14.46
N GLY A 232 16.00 -1.77 15.12
CA GLY A 232 14.58 -1.77 14.80
C GLY A 232 14.26 -1.01 13.51
N ARG A 233 13.50 -1.61 12.60
CA ARG A 233 13.11 -1.03 11.30
C ARG A 233 11.79 -0.27 11.38
N THR A 234 11.63 0.77 10.55
CA THR A 234 10.38 1.53 10.46
C THR A 234 10.15 2.12 9.06
N ILE A 235 8.88 2.35 8.69
CA ILE A 235 8.50 2.96 7.42
C ILE A 235 7.64 4.20 7.62
N ALA A 236 8.04 5.31 7.02
CA ALA A 236 7.27 6.56 6.98
C ALA A 236 6.59 6.75 5.62
N VAL A 237 5.25 6.89 5.63
CA VAL A 237 4.43 7.04 4.41
C VAL A 237 4.05 8.51 4.18
N PHE A 238 4.39 9.07 3.02
CA PHE A 238 4.22 10.49 2.72
C PHE A 238 2.96 10.83 1.90
N ALA A 239 2.42 12.02 2.16
CA ALA A 239 1.20 12.56 1.53
C ALA A 239 1.48 13.42 0.28
N GLY A 240 2.68 13.27 -0.29
CA GLY A 240 3.20 13.95 -1.46
C GLY A 240 4.39 13.17 -1.98
N GLY A 241 4.99 13.62 -3.07
CA GLY A 241 6.21 13.04 -3.60
C GLY A 241 7.41 13.23 -2.66
N LEU A 242 8.42 12.38 -2.81
CA LEU A 242 9.55 12.31 -1.88
C LEU A 242 10.51 13.52 -1.94
N ARG A 243 10.34 14.48 -2.88
CA ARG A 243 10.99 15.80 -2.79
C ARG A 243 10.30 16.77 -1.82
N HIS A 244 9.06 16.47 -1.43
CA HIS A 244 8.24 17.28 -0.53
C HIS A 244 7.94 16.57 0.80
N MET A 245 8.83 15.67 1.23
CA MET A 245 8.75 15.05 2.56
C MET A 245 8.70 16.12 3.65
N GLY A 246 7.84 15.91 4.65
CA GLY A 246 7.61 16.90 5.69
C GLY A 246 6.85 16.34 6.89
N PRO A 247 6.87 17.05 8.02
CA PRO A 247 7.38 18.42 8.20
C PRO A 247 8.91 18.50 8.21
N LYS A 248 9.50 19.62 7.74
CA LYS A 248 10.96 19.85 7.73
C LYS A 248 11.63 19.71 9.11
N ARG A 249 10.88 19.86 10.21
CA ARG A 249 11.41 19.63 11.58
C ARG A 249 11.81 18.17 11.81
N ASN A 250 11.28 17.25 11.02
CA ASN A 250 11.57 15.81 11.10
C ASN A 250 12.67 15.36 10.11
N SER A 251 13.38 16.25 9.39
CA SER A 251 14.41 15.82 8.42
C SER A 251 15.45 14.86 9.02
N ARG A 252 15.97 15.16 10.22
CA ARG A 252 16.90 14.25 10.93
C ARG A 252 16.27 12.89 11.29
N LEU A 253 14.97 12.86 11.61
CA LEU A 253 14.27 11.59 11.81
C LEU A 253 14.23 10.80 10.49
N PHE A 254 13.89 11.46 9.38
CA PHE A 254 13.84 10.85 8.06
C PHE A 254 15.20 10.31 7.59
N GLU A 255 16.28 11.05 7.85
CA GLU A 255 17.67 10.64 7.62
C GLU A 255 18.05 9.41 8.45
N ASN A 256 17.65 9.38 9.74
CA ASN A 256 17.85 8.22 10.62
C ASN A 256 17.06 6.98 10.16
N ILE A 257 15.81 7.13 9.72
CA ILE A 257 14.99 6.01 9.22
C ILE A 257 15.68 5.30 8.05
N GLU A 258 16.30 6.04 7.13
CA GLU A 258 17.03 5.44 6.01
C GLU A 258 18.37 4.83 6.42
N THR A 259 19.09 5.51 7.32
CA THR A 259 20.41 5.07 7.81
C THR A 259 20.31 3.75 8.58
N ASP A 260 19.25 3.58 9.38
CA ASP A 260 19.05 2.40 10.24
C ASP A 260 18.28 1.27 9.52
N GLY A 261 18.17 1.31 8.18
CA GLY A 261 17.61 0.22 7.36
C GLY A 261 16.08 0.18 7.29
N GLY A 262 15.40 1.31 7.51
CA GLY A 262 14.00 1.53 7.19
C GLY A 262 13.80 2.21 5.83
N ALA A 263 12.57 2.68 5.57
CA ALA A 263 12.22 3.31 4.29
C ALA A 263 11.28 4.53 4.43
N LEU A 264 11.45 5.49 3.53
CA LEU A 264 10.53 6.61 3.29
C LEU A 264 9.80 6.36 1.97
N ILE A 265 8.48 6.25 1.99
CA ILE A 265 7.71 5.82 0.80
C ILE A 265 6.56 6.77 0.43
N SER A 266 6.16 6.75 -0.85
CA SER A 266 4.98 7.45 -1.35
C SER A 266 4.33 6.72 -2.52
N GLU A 267 3.02 6.86 -2.64
CA GLU A 267 2.25 6.49 -3.84
C GLU A 267 2.34 7.56 -4.94
N LEU A 268 2.97 8.71 -4.67
CA LEU A 268 2.93 9.87 -5.57
C LEU A 268 4.30 10.17 -6.20
N PRO A 269 4.36 10.55 -7.48
CA PRO A 269 5.60 10.94 -8.17
C PRO A 269 6.42 12.00 -7.42
N PRO A 270 7.76 12.03 -7.55
CA PRO A 270 8.65 12.69 -6.57
C PRO A 270 8.38 14.17 -6.30
N ASP A 271 7.93 14.91 -7.32
CA ASP A 271 7.66 16.34 -7.31
C ASP A 271 6.17 16.68 -6.98
N THR A 272 5.38 15.72 -6.49
CA THR A 272 3.97 15.94 -6.16
C THR A 272 3.81 16.69 -4.83
N ILE A 273 3.30 17.92 -4.89
CA ILE A 273 3.12 18.78 -3.69
C ILE A 273 2.13 18.14 -2.69
N PRO A 274 2.39 18.15 -1.37
CA PRO A 274 1.45 17.63 -0.38
C PRO A 274 0.23 18.54 -0.22
N GLU A 275 -0.97 17.98 -0.36
CA GLU A 275 -2.26 18.67 -0.23
C GLU A 275 -3.07 18.13 0.96
N ALA A 276 -3.99 18.94 1.50
CA ALA A 276 -4.90 18.54 2.58
C ALA A 276 -5.63 17.22 2.29
N ARG A 277 -6.10 17.01 1.05
CA ARG A 277 -6.74 15.76 0.62
C ARG A 277 -5.79 14.56 0.71
N ARG A 278 -4.54 14.73 0.23
CA ARG A 278 -3.55 13.64 0.10
C ARG A 278 -3.13 13.07 1.45
N PHE A 279 -3.20 13.85 2.54
CA PHE A 279 -2.96 13.32 3.89
C PHE A 279 -3.99 12.28 4.35
N LEU A 280 -5.25 12.37 3.89
CA LEU A 280 -6.27 11.35 4.16
C LEU A 280 -6.15 10.16 3.20
N LEU A 281 -5.85 10.43 1.93
CA LEU A 281 -5.62 9.38 0.92
C LEU A 281 -4.47 8.45 1.35
N ARG A 282 -3.34 9.02 1.80
CA ARG A 282 -2.16 8.29 2.29
C ARG A 282 -2.45 7.34 3.47
N ASN A 283 -3.42 7.65 4.32
CA ASN A 283 -3.67 6.86 5.54
C ASN A 283 -4.10 5.43 5.24
N ARG A 284 -4.76 5.18 4.09
CA ARG A 284 -5.13 3.81 3.69
C ARG A 284 -3.91 2.92 3.50
N ILE A 285 -2.77 3.48 3.08
CA ILE A 285 -1.52 2.73 2.86
C ILE A 285 -0.91 2.35 4.22
N ILE A 286 -0.93 3.25 5.21
CA ILE A 286 -0.49 2.92 6.59
C ILE A 286 -1.35 1.80 7.17
N ALA A 287 -2.67 1.88 7.01
CA ALA A 287 -3.60 0.85 7.50
C ALA A 287 -3.47 -0.49 6.76
N ALA A 288 -3.23 -0.47 5.44
CA ALA A 288 -3.08 -1.69 4.65
C ALA A 288 -1.74 -2.39 4.89
N LEU A 289 -0.64 -1.64 5.05
CA LEU A 289 0.68 -2.19 5.37
C LEU A 289 0.73 -2.93 6.71
N ALA A 290 -0.11 -2.55 7.68
CA ALA A 290 -0.11 -3.13 9.01
C ALA A 290 -1.13 -4.26 9.15
N SER A 291 -0.86 -5.20 10.06
CA SER A 291 -1.87 -6.14 10.56
C SER A 291 -2.62 -5.58 11.77
N ASP A 292 -1.91 -4.83 12.62
CA ASP A 292 -2.41 -4.24 13.85
C ASP A 292 -2.14 -2.73 13.88
N ILE A 293 -3.08 -1.93 14.40
CA ILE A 293 -3.04 -0.46 14.38
C ILE A 293 -3.27 0.09 15.79
N VAL A 294 -2.25 0.69 16.41
CA VAL A 294 -2.35 1.37 17.70
C VAL A 294 -2.60 2.87 17.51
N VAL A 295 -3.73 3.35 18.04
CA VAL A 295 -4.08 4.77 18.14
C VAL A 295 -3.64 5.31 19.51
N ALA A 296 -2.42 5.84 19.59
CA ALA A 296 -1.78 6.18 20.88
C ALA A 296 -2.37 7.41 21.57
N GLN A 297 -2.89 8.39 20.81
CA GLN A 297 -3.74 9.48 21.31
C GLN A 297 -4.41 10.19 20.12
N ALA A 298 -5.71 10.44 20.19
CA ALA A 298 -6.45 11.11 19.12
C ALA A 298 -7.69 11.83 19.65
N ARG A 299 -7.87 13.11 19.28
CA ARG A 299 -9.11 13.86 19.47
C ARG A 299 -10.18 13.42 18.47
N HIS A 300 -11.46 13.70 18.76
CA HIS A 300 -12.63 13.32 17.93
C HIS A 300 -12.56 13.79 16.46
N ARG A 301 -11.77 14.82 16.13
CA ARG A 301 -11.45 15.23 14.75
C ARG A 301 -9.94 15.18 14.49
N SER A 302 -9.33 14.02 14.73
CA SER A 302 -7.93 13.72 14.40
C SER A 302 -7.83 12.94 13.08
N GLY A 303 -6.78 13.20 12.30
CA GLY A 303 -6.49 12.44 11.07
C GLY A 303 -6.19 10.96 11.34
N ALA A 304 -5.71 10.60 12.53
CA ALA A 304 -5.47 9.20 12.90
C ALA A 304 -6.75 8.34 12.97
N LEU A 305 -7.91 8.96 13.23
CA LEU A 305 -9.19 8.23 13.22
C LEU A 305 -9.55 7.74 11.80
N ASN A 306 -9.05 8.41 10.76
CA ASN A 306 -9.21 7.93 9.39
C ASN A 306 -8.31 6.71 9.11
N THR A 307 -7.09 6.64 9.66
CA THR A 307 -6.28 5.39 9.62
C THR A 307 -6.96 4.26 10.39
N ALA A 308 -7.53 4.55 11.57
CA ALA A 308 -8.27 3.57 12.37
C ALA A 308 -9.49 3.01 11.62
N ASN A 309 -10.31 3.88 11.01
CA ASN A 309 -11.45 3.44 10.19
C ASN A 309 -11.00 2.60 8.98
N TRP A 310 -9.92 3.00 8.29
CA TRP A 310 -9.32 2.17 7.22
C TRP A 310 -8.86 0.80 7.74
N GLY A 311 -8.35 0.72 8.97
CA GLY A 311 -8.03 -0.54 9.65
C GLY A 311 -9.24 -1.46 9.80
N VAL A 312 -10.32 -0.94 10.38
CA VAL A 312 -11.59 -1.68 10.55
C VAL A 312 -12.14 -2.15 9.20
N GLU A 313 -12.15 -1.30 8.18
CA GLU A 313 -12.60 -1.64 6.82
C GLU A 313 -11.77 -2.74 6.14
N LEU A 314 -10.48 -2.86 6.49
CA LEU A 314 -9.55 -3.87 5.96
C LEU A 314 -9.45 -5.13 6.85
N GLY A 315 -10.21 -5.20 7.94
CA GLY A 315 -10.18 -6.31 8.90
C GLY A 315 -8.88 -6.38 9.71
N ARG A 316 -8.23 -5.23 9.96
CA ARG A 316 -7.05 -5.12 10.84
C ARG A 316 -7.48 -4.97 12.29
N ARG A 317 -6.70 -5.49 13.24
CA ARG A 317 -6.96 -5.22 14.66
C ARG A 317 -6.63 -3.75 14.95
N VAL A 318 -7.50 -3.06 15.65
CA VAL A 318 -7.27 -1.67 16.05
C VAL A 318 -7.30 -1.62 17.56
N LEU A 319 -6.25 -1.07 18.17
CA LEU A 319 -6.18 -0.81 19.61
C LEU A 319 -6.13 0.70 19.83
N ALA A 320 -6.76 1.20 20.88
CA ALA A 320 -6.72 2.63 21.22
C ALA A 320 -6.38 2.84 22.69
N ALA A 321 -5.51 3.82 22.96
CA ALA A 321 -5.11 4.19 24.32
C ALA A 321 -6.27 4.90 25.06
N PRO A 322 -6.73 4.38 26.21
CA PRO A 322 -7.78 5.02 26.99
C PRO A 322 -7.25 6.22 27.78
N GLY A 323 -7.74 7.41 27.46
CA GLY A 323 -7.35 8.63 28.16
C GLY A 323 -8.46 9.23 29.01
N ARG A 324 -8.13 10.26 29.80
CA ARG A 324 -9.11 10.93 30.66
C ARG A 324 -10.24 11.56 29.84
N ILE A 325 -11.47 11.48 30.33
CA ILE A 325 -12.67 12.02 29.66
C ILE A 325 -12.76 13.55 29.66
N ASP A 326 -11.99 14.23 30.52
CA ASP A 326 -11.91 15.69 30.60
C ASP A 326 -10.83 16.30 29.69
N GLN A 327 -10.06 15.48 28.99
CA GLN A 327 -9.01 15.90 28.04
C GLN A 327 -9.49 15.75 26.58
N PRO A 328 -9.71 16.86 25.84
CA PRO A 328 -10.11 16.85 24.43
C PRO A 328 -9.23 15.97 23.52
N GLU A 329 -7.95 15.83 23.87
CA GLU A 329 -6.91 15.08 23.18
C GLU A 329 -7.23 13.57 23.08
N ASN A 330 -8.03 13.04 24.00
CA ASN A 330 -8.34 11.60 24.11
C ASN A 330 -9.72 11.25 23.51
N THR A 331 -10.54 12.25 23.19
CA THR A 331 -11.97 12.09 22.82
C THR A 331 -12.22 11.22 21.59
N GLY A 332 -11.23 11.02 20.72
CA GLY A 332 -11.27 10.12 19.57
C GLY A 332 -10.93 8.68 19.93
N CYS A 333 -9.89 8.44 20.74
CA CYS A 333 -9.56 7.09 21.23
C CYS A 333 -10.71 6.51 22.04
N ASN A 334 -11.20 7.25 23.04
CA ASN A 334 -12.32 6.83 23.88
C ASN A 334 -13.60 6.60 23.05
N ARG A 335 -13.78 7.31 21.93
CA ARG A 335 -14.89 7.12 21.01
C ARG A 335 -14.74 5.87 20.14
N LEU A 336 -13.53 5.54 19.65
CA LEU A 336 -13.28 4.29 18.92
C LEU A 336 -13.58 3.07 19.79
N ILE A 337 -13.14 3.09 21.07
CA ILE A 337 -13.40 2.04 22.05
C ILE A 337 -14.91 1.91 22.30
N HIS A 338 -15.60 3.03 22.58
CA HIS A 338 -17.04 3.03 22.82
C HIS A 338 -17.87 2.57 21.60
N GLU A 339 -17.44 2.87 20.38
CA GLU A 339 -18.08 2.41 19.14
C GLU A 339 -17.73 0.96 18.75
N GLY A 340 -16.95 0.23 19.55
CA GLY A 340 -16.50 -1.13 19.24
C GLY A 340 -15.54 -1.23 18.05
N LYS A 341 -14.94 -0.09 17.65
CA LYS A 341 -14.02 0.02 16.51
C LYS A 341 -12.55 -0.12 16.90
N ALA A 342 -12.26 -0.13 18.19
CA ALA A 342 -10.94 -0.42 18.71
C ALA A 342 -11.03 -1.17 20.04
N GLU A 343 -10.12 -2.11 20.23
CA GLU A 343 -9.84 -2.75 21.51
C GLU A 343 -9.24 -1.73 22.50
N LEU A 344 -9.49 -1.96 23.79
CA LEU A 344 -8.94 -1.17 24.88
C LEU A 344 -7.46 -1.54 25.07
N LEU A 345 -6.53 -0.64 24.74
CA LEU A 345 -5.12 -0.85 25.04
C LEU A 345 -4.89 -0.81 26.55
N LEU A 346 -4.71 -1.99 27.16
CA LEU A 346 -4.52 -2.15 28.61
C LEU A 346 -3.11 -1.74 29.09
N SER A 347 -2.09 -1.95 28.25
CA SER A 347 -0.68 -1.74 28.62
C SER A 347 0.14 -1.29 27.42
N ALA A 348 0.98 -0.27 27.61
CA ALA A 348 2.05 0.08 26.66
C ALA A 348 3.33 -0.72 26.93
N SER A 349 3.35 -1.56 27.96
CA SER A 349 4.50 -2.36 28.41
C SER A 349 4.40 -3.84 28.04
N ASP A 350 3.20 -4.31 27.71
CA ASP A 350 2.92 -5.69 27.35
C ASP A 350 2.65 -5.79 25.85
N ILE A 351 3.75 -5.94 25.10
CA ILE A 351 3.73 -6.01 23.64
C ILE A 351 3.13 -7.33 23.12
N GLN A 352 2.97 -8.37 23.95
CA GLN A 352 2.39 -9.66 23.53
C GLN A 352 0.86 -9.60 23.38
N GLU A 353 0.22 -8.65 24.06
CA GLU A 353 -1.21 -8.30 23.87
C GLU A 353 -1.42 -7.38 22.64
N ILE A 354 -0.34 -6.93 21.98
CA ILE A 354 -0.38 -6.01 20.83
C ILE A 354 0.06 -6.75 19.56
N CYS A 355 1.26 -7.32 19.56
CA CYS A 355 1.88 -8.00 18.42
C CYS A 355 1.90 -9.53 18.61
N HIS A 356 2.07 -10.25 17.50
CA HIS A 356 2.39 -11.68 17.51
C HIS A 356 3.74 -11.98 18.20
N PRO A 357 4.09 -13.25 18.47
CA PRO A 357 5.36 -13.59 19.11
C PRO A 357 6.59 -13.05 18.37
N ALA A 358 7.56 -12.60 19.17
CA ALA A 358 8.83 -12.02 18.72
C ALA A 358 9.59 -12.91 17.73
N HIS A 359 10.24 -12.27 16.75
CA HIS A 359 10.93 -12.94 15.65
C HIS A 359 12.22 -12.21 15.25
N ALA A 360 13.06 -12.88 14.46
CA ALA A 360 14.13 -12.18 13.75
C ALA A 360 13.53 -11.41 12.57
N PRO A 361 14.02 -10.19 12.23
CA PRO A 361 13.67 -9.51 10.99
C PRO A 361 13.91 -10.43 9.78
N ILE A 362 12.94 -10.48 8.88
CA ILE A 362 13.02 -11.30 7.67
C ILE A 362 14.00 -10.62 6.70
N HIS A 363 15.04 -11.35 6.29
CA HIS A 363 16.03 -10.90 5.32
C HIS A 363 15.92 -11.71 4.01
N PRO A 364 15.16 -11.24 3.01
CA PRO A 364 14.81 -11.99 1.79
C PRO A 364 15.97 -12.13 0.80
N GLY A 365 17.03 -12.83 1.23
CA GLY A 365 18.21 -13.12 0.40
C GLY A 365 19.34 -13.83 1.16
N ARG A 366 19.40 -13.69 2.50
CA ARG A 366 20.34 -14.45 3.32
C ARG A 366 19.80 -15.84 3.62
N SER A 367 20.21 -16.82 2.82
CA SER A 367 20.09 -18.24 3.17
C SER A 367 20.82 -18.50 4.49
N VAL A 368 20.06 -18.82 5.54
CA VAL A 368 20.62 -19.16 6.84
C VAL A 368 21.36 -20.48 6.72
N GLN A 369 22.69 -20.44 6.75
CA GLN A 369 23.53 -21.63 6.89
C GLN A 369 23.46 -22.16 8.33
N GLN A 370 22.32 -22.77 8.69
CA GLN A 370 22.24 -23.65 9.85
C GLN A 370 22.91 -24.97 9.48
N GLY A 371 24.19 -25.10 9.84
CA GLY A 371 25.03 -26.25 9.51
C GLY A 371 25.94 -26.66 10.66
N ALA A 372 25.58 -27.77 11.31
CA ALA A 372 26.38 -28.60 12.22
C ALA A 372 26.99 -27.96 13.49
N SER A 373 26.58 -28.51 14.64
CA SER A 373 27.31 -28.44 15.91
C SER A 373 28.72 -29.03 15.78
N GLY A 374 29.74 -28.28 16.24
CA GLY A 374 31.12 -28.76 16.40
C GLY A 374 31.60 -28.55 17.84
N SER A 375 31.59 -29.60 18.65
CA SER A 375 32.00 -29.54 20.05
C SER A 375 33.52 -29.64 20.22
N VAL A 376 34.15 -28.61 20.78
CA VAL A 376 35.50 -28.71 21.39
C VAL A 376 35.48 -28.02 22.75
N LYS A 377 36.03 -28.69 23.76
CA LYS A 377 36.31 -28.13 25.09
C LYS A 377 37.83 -27.99 25.29
N THR A 378 38.20 -26.95 26.05
CA THR A 378 39.41 -26.85 26.91
C THR A 378 40.79 -27.16 26.32
N THR A 379 41.62 -26.12 26.26
CA THR A 379 42.95 -26.10 26.90
C THR A 379 43.25 -24.68 27.39
N GLU A 380 44.18 -24.55 28.35
CA GLU A 380 44.49 -23.30 29.06
C GLU A 380 45.79 -22.64 28.56
N ASN A 381 46.02 -21.39 28.99
CA ASN A 381 47.31 -20.70 29.15
C ASN A 381 48.23 -20.52 27.92
N HIS A 382 48.42 -19.26 27.51
CA HIS A 382 49.51 -18.46 28.11
C HIS A 382 49.33 -16.95 27.88
N GLU A 383 50.09 -16.15 28.63
CA GLU A 383 50.04 -14.69 28.66
C GLU A 383 50.79 -14.05 27.48
N HIS A 384 50.39 -12.84 27.07
CA HIS A 384 51.34 -11.74 26.82
C HIS A 384 50.66 -10.37 27.01
N GLN A 385 51.43 -9.37 27.43
CA GLN A 385 50.92 -8.06 27.87
C GLN A 385 50.88 -7.01 26.74
N ALA A 386 49.83 -6.18 26.72
CA ALA A 386 49.88 -4.86 26.07
C ALA A 386 48.95 -3.85 26.78
N SER A 387 49.54 -2.80 27.33
CA SER A 387 48.88 -1.76 28.14
C SER A 387 47.87 -0.89 27.38
N ARG A 388 46.74 -0.57 28.04
CA ARG A 388 46.30 0.84 28.30
C ARG A 388 45.14 0.92 29.31
N GLN A 389 45.22 1.87 30.24
CA GLN A 389 44.20 2.16 31.25
C GLN A 389 43.27 3.33 30.86
N PRO A 390 42.07 3.45 31.45
CA PRO A 390 41.08 4.47 31.11
C PRO A 390 41.33 5.82 31.82
N ILE A 391 40.81 6.92 31.24
CA ILE A 391 40.82 8.26 31.85
C ILE A 391 39.38 8.78 31.99
N GLN A 392 39.06 9.30 33.18
CA GLN A 392 37.76 9.87 33.53
C GLN A 392 37.57 11.26 32.90
N ARG A 393 36.32 11.69 32.67
CA ARG A 393 35.97 13.07 32.28
C ARG A 393 35.34 13.83 33.45
N THR A 394 35.92 14.98 33.78
CA THR A 394 35.40 15.95 34.76
C THR A 394 34.61 17.08 34.09
N ARG A 395 33.82 17.82 34.89
CA ARG A 395 33.10 19.05 34.47
C ARG A 395 33.93 20.31 34.77
N PRO A 396 33.68 21.42 34.06
CA PRO A 396 33.82 22.78 34.57
C PRO A 396 32.46 23.44 34.90
N LEU A 397 32.50 24.64 35.47
CA LEU A 397 31.38 25.54 35.82
C LEU A 397 31.76 26.99 35.46
N ASP A 398 30.79 27.91 35.52
CA ASP A 398 30.83 29.24 34.87
C ASP A 398 31.66 30.35 35.56
N SER A 399 31.97 31.42 34.80
CA SER A 399 32.18 32.80 35.29
C SER A 399 32.02 33.85 34.16
N ASP A 400 31.78 35.12 34.53
CA ASP A 400 31.11 36.13 33.68
C ASP A 400 31.99 37.17 32.93
N HIS A 401 31.49 37.60 31.75
CA HIS A 401 31.44 38.99 31.20
C HIS A 401 32.71 39.87 31.03
N PRO A 402 32.67 41.02 30.27
CA PRO A 402 31.77 41.46 29.17
C PRO A 402 32.54 42.08 27.94
N ILE A 403 31.78 42.72 27.02
CA ILE A 403 32.13 43.84 26.07
C ILE A 403 31.99 43.53 24.54
N GLN A 404 31.03 44.25 23.92
CA GLN A 404 31.00 44.99 22.61
C GLN A 404 31.88 44.50 21.42
N THR A 405 31.53 44.60 20.13
CA THR A 405 30.54 45.37 19.31
C THR A 405 30.43 44.67 17.91
N ILE A 406 29.67 45.01 16.85
CA ILE A 406 28.75 46.10 16.43
C ILE A 406 27.55 45.47 15.67
N HIS A 407 26.48 46.23 15.39
CA HIS A 407 25.38 45.85 14.47
C HIS A 407 25.30 46.72 13.20
N SER A 408 24.95 46.10 12.06
CA SER A 408 24.17 46.71 10.96
C SER A 408 23.13 45.69 10.47
N ASN A 409 21.81 45.94 10.35
CA ASN A 409 21.04 46.98 9.63
C ASN A 409 21.19 46.91 8.10
N GLN A 410 20.14 46.71 7.27
CA GLN A 410 18.70 46.46 7.49
C GLN A 410 18.07 45.64 6.32
N PRO A 411 16.90 44.98 6.52
CA PRO A 411 16.04 44.46 5.44
C PRO A 411 14.71 45.23 5.29
N LEU A 412 14.35 45.68 4.08
CA LEU A 412 13.12 46.45 3.78
C LEU A 412 12.74 46.34 2.26
N PRO A 413 11.48 46.62 1.81
CA PRO A 413 10.19 46.08 2.32
C PRO A 413 9.04 45.87 1.27
N ILE A 414 7.83 45.57 1.81
CA ILE A 414 6.42 45.79 1.35
C ILE A 414 5.66 44.91 0.30
N THR A 415 4.52 44.38 0.78
CA THR A 415 3.16 44.21 0.17
C THR A 415 2.87 43.32 -1.05
N LEU A 416 1.83 42.49 -0.90
CA LEU A 416 0.47 42.88 -1.36
C LEU A 416 -0.65 42.31 -0.46
N LYS A 417 -1.91 42.68 -0.73
CA LYS A 417 -2.98 42.82 0.28
C LYS A 417 -3.91 41.59 0.42
N GLN A 418 -4.51 41.47 1.60
CA GLN A 418 -5.77 40.76 1.80
C GLN A 418 -6.94 41.56 1.19
N SER A 419 -8.01 40.87 0.79
CA SER A 419 -9.35 41.47 0.60
C SER A 419 -10.44 40.50 1.06
N TRP A 420 -10.77 40.54 2.35
CA TRP A 420 -12.06 40.08 2.84
C TRP A 420 -13.05 41.24 2.74
N THR A 421 -14.25 40.99 2.24
CA THR A 421 -15.34 41.97 2.23
C THR A 421 -16.61 41.32 2.75
N ASP A 422 -17.21 41.95 3.76
CA ASP A 422 -18.50 41.56 4.29
C ASP A 422 -19.62 41.71 3.27
N ARG A 423 -20.57 40.78 3.33
CA ARG A 423 -21.99 41.10 3.16
C ARG A 423 -22.82 40.11 3.96
N GLY A 424 -23.21 40.51 5.16
CA GLY A 424 -23.85 39.62 6.13
C GLY A 424 -25.38 39.65 6.12
N GLY A 425 -25.95 38.78 6.96
CA GLY A 425 -27.29 38.93 7.53
C GLY A 425 -28.46 38.39 6.70
N LEU A 426 -29.11 37.34 7.21
CA LEU A 426 -30.57 37.33 7.38
C LEU A 426 -31.02 36.22 8.37
N SER A 427 -31.54 36.69 9.51
CA SER A 427 -32.51 36.08 10.45
C SER A 427 -32.62 34.55 10.63
N ASN A 428 -32.45 34.14 11.88
CA ASN A 428 -33.10 32.99 12.54
C ASN A 428 -34.46 32.56 11.97
N ARG A 429 -34.71 31.24 11.96
CA ARG A 429 -35.97 30.70 12.48
C ARG A 429 -35.77 29.32 13.13
N SER A 430 -36.02 29.24 14.44
CA SER A 430 -36.11 27.96 15.17
C SER A 430 -37.47 27.31 14.95
N GLN A 431 -37.49 26.00 14.71
CA GLN A 431 -38.64 25.13 14.98
C GLN A 431 -38.16 23.76 15.47
N ASN A 432 -38.78 23.25 16.53
CA ASN A 432 -38.52 21.92 17.07
C ASN A 432 -38.99 20.84 16.07
N LYS A 433 -38.27 19.71 16.03
CA LYS A 433 -38.85 18.40 15.74
C LYS A 433 -38.27 17.35 16.67
N GLU A 434 -39.15 16.55 17.25
CA GLU A 434 -38.84 15.45 18.16
C GLU A 434 -38.35 14.22 17.37
N PRO A 435 -37.58 13.31 18.00
CA PRO A 435 -37.15 12.08 17.36
C PRO A 435 -38.30 11.06 17.27
N PRO A 436 -38.45 10.32 16.15
CA PRO A 436 -39.39 9.21 16.05
C PRO A 436 -38.95 8.00 16.88
N SER A 437 -39.92 7.14 17.20
CA SER A 437 -39.82 6.04 18.16
C SER A 437 -39.13 4.76 17.64
N THR A 438 -38.86 3.86 18.59
CA THR A 438 -38.33 2.49 18.43
C THR A 438 -39.11 1.62 17.42
N PRO A 439 -38.41 0.73 16.68
CA PRO A 439 -38.98 -0.52 16.17
C PRO A 439 -39.14 -1.55 17.31
N PRO A 440 -39.99 -2.60 17.14
CA PRO A 440 -40.25 -3.59 18.18
C PRO A 440 -39.16 -4.65 18.33
N SER A 441 -39.05 -5.22 19.52
CA SER A 441 -38.33 -6.46 19.81
C SER A 441 -39.15 -7.70 19.46
N ASN A 442 -38.47 -8.81 19.17
CA ASN A 442 -39.03 -10.17 19.28
C ASN A 442 -37.90 -11.15 19.65
N PRO A 443 -38.15 -12.24 20.41
CA PRO A 443 -37.09 -12.93 21.15
C PRO A 443 -36.59 -14.25 20.51
N ASP A 444 -35.65 -14.88 21.22
CA ASP A 444 -35.24 -16.30 21.18
C ASP A 444 -34.65 -16.89 19.88
N LYS A 445 -33.32 -17.11 19.90
CA LYS A 445 -32.81 -18.43 20.33
C LYS A 445 -31.29 -18.49 20.52
N ASP A 446 -30.88 -19.10 21.62
CA ASP A 446 -29.49 -19.53 21.84
C ASP A 446 -29.10 -20.68 20.90
N ARG A 447 -27.82 -20.68 20.49
CA ARG A 447 -27.04 -21.91 20.21
C ARG A 447 -25.55 -21.58 20.07
N GLU A 448 -24.74 -22.15 20.96
CA GLU A 448 -23.29 -21.99 20.93
C GLU A 448 -22.57 -22.93 19.93
N CYS A 449 -21.37 -22.50 19.54
CA CYS A 449 -20.19 -23.30 19.16
C CYS A 449 -20.25 -24.16 17.88
N GLY A 450 -19.56 -23.68 16.83
CA GLY A 450 -19.12 -24.45 15.68
C GLY A 450 -17.98 -23.71 14.96
N LYS A 451 -16.80 -24.34 14.80
CA LYS A 451 -15.57 -23.68 14.30
C LYS A 451 -15.43 -23.76 12.78
N THR A 452 -15.15 -22.63 12.11
CA THR A 452 -13.97 -22.35 11.25
C THR A 452 -14.15 -21.02 10.48
N ASP A 453 -13.05 -20.37 10.12
CA ASP A 453 -13.03 -19.02 9.54
C ASP A 453 -13.43 -18.97 8.05
N ASP A 454 -14.65 -18.50 7.74
CA ASP A 454 -15.15 -18.19 6.38
C ASP A 454 -15.84 -16.79 6.33
N ASN A 455 -15.50 -15.86 7.25
CA ASN A 455 -16.00 -14.47 7.31
C ASN A 455 -15.38 -13.57 6.21
N HIS A 456 -16.11 -12.85 5.36
CA HIS A 456 -17.54 -12.90 5.04
C HIS A 456 -17.70 -13.13 3.53
N LEU A 457 -18.25 -14.27 3.15
CA LEU A 457 -18.80 -14.51 1.82
C LEU A 457 -20.27 -14.07 1.78
N ALA A 458 -20.70 -13.44 0.69
CA ALA A 458 -22.11 -13.28 0.41
C ALA A 458 -22.75 -14.65 0.14
N GLU A 459 -24.04 -14.81 0.43
CA GLU A 459 -24.74 -16.10 0.37
C GLU A 459 -24.50 -16.85 -0.96
N GLY A 460 -24.63 -16.18 -2.10
CA GLY A 460 -24.35 -16.77 -3.41
C GLY A 460 -22.87 -17.13 -3.66
N GLU A 461 -21.92 -16.40 -3.07
CA GLU A 461 -20.49 -16.74 -3.17
C GLU A 461 -20.18 -17.99 -2.33
N ALA A 462 -20.75 -18.09 -1.12
CA ALA A 462 -20.62 -19.26 -0.26
C ALA A 462 -21.21 -20.52 -0.90
N THR A 463 -22.42 -20.42 -1.48
CA THR A 463 -23.07 -21.51 -2.21
C THR A 463 -22.23 -21.97 -3.42
N VAL A 464 -21.74 -21.05 -4.25
CA VAL A 464 -20.89 -21.40 -5.40
C VAL A 464 -19.58 -22.05 -4.95
N LEU A 465 -18.92 -21.52 -3.90
CA LEU A 465 -17.69 -22.10 -3.35
C LEU A 465 -17.91 -23.49 -2.75
N ALA A 466 -19.03 -23.71 -2.05
CA ALA A 466 -19.41 -25.01 -1.52
C ALA A 466 -19.69 -26.04 -2.63
N ALA A 467 -20.32 -25.63 -3.73
CA ALA A 467 -20.54 -26.48 -4.90
C ALA A 467 -19.20 -26.89 -5.55
N ILE A 468 -18.28 -25.94 -5.78
CA ILE A 468 -16.93 -26.23 -6.34
C ILE A 468 -16.16 -27.20 -5.43
N ARG A 469 -16.07 -26.89 -4.12
CA ARG A 469 -15.43 -27.74 -3.10
C ARG A 469 -16.07 -29.14 -3.03
N THR A 470 -17.32 -29.30 -3.42
CA THR A 470 -18.05 -30.59 -3.43
C THR A 470 -17.82 -31.37 -4.73
N TYR A 471 -17.84 -30.71 -5.88
CA TYR A 471 -17.56 -31.33 -7.18
C TYR A 471 -16.10 -31.83 -7.25
N GLN A 472 -15.13 -31.04 -6.76
CA GLN A 472 -13.73 -31.45 -6.65
C GLN A 472 -13.54 -32.74 -5.84
N ARG A 473 -14.29 -32.91 -4.75
CA ARG A 473 -14.28 -34.14 -3.93
C ARG A 473 -14.91 -35.36 -4.61
N ARG A 474 -15.64 -35.18 -5.72
CA ARG A 474 -16.28 -36.26 -6.50
C ARG A 474 -15.46 -36.71 -7.72
N GLY A 475 -14.64 -35.86 -8.33
CA GLY A 475 -13.90 -36.24 -9.55
C GLY A 475 -12.96 -35.23 -10.21
N GLY A 476 -12.53 -34.17 -9.52
CA GLY A 476 -11.71 -33.09 -10.10
C GLY A 476 -12.48 -31.78 -10.37
N PRO A 477 -11.85 -30.76 -10.97
CA PRO A 477 -12.46 -29.43 -11.10
C PRO A 477 -13.61 -29.41 -12.12
N PRO A 478 -14.79 -28.82 -11.80
CA PRO A 478 -15.88 -28.67 -12.76
C PRO A 478 -15.53 -27.64 -13.84
N MET A 479 -16.01 -27.88 -15.07
CA MET A 479 -16.18 -26.80 -16.04
C MET A 479 -17.32 -25.87 -15.60
N THR A 480 -17.24 -24.57 -15.94
CA THR A 480 -18.27 -23.57 -15.60
C THR A 480 -19.70 -24.01 -16.00
N GLY A 481 -19.85 -24.71 -17.13
CA GLY A 481 -21.14 -25.26 -17.57
C GLY A 481 -21.68 -26.37 -16.67
N GLN A 482 -20.82 -27.26 -16.17
CA GLN A 482 -21.18 -28.34 -15.25
C GLN A 482 -21.54 -27.79 -13.86
N LEU A 483 -20.76 -26.82 -13.37
CA LEU A 483 -21.04 -26.12 -12.12
C LEU A 483 -22.41 -25.43 -12.14
N ARG A 484 -22.80 -24.83 -13.28
CA ARG A 484 -24.13 -24.21 -13.44
C ARG A 484 -25.28 -25.22 -13.44
N ALA A 485 -25.05 -26.45 -13.90
CA ALA A 485 -26.04 -27.51 -13.87
C ALA A 485 -26.24 -28.07 -12.44
N GLU A 486 -25.16 -28.43 -11.76
CA GLU A 486 -25.20 -28.88 -10.35
C GLU A 486 -25.86 -27.82 -9.43
N LEU A 487 -25.61 -26.53 -9.66
CA LEU A 487 -26.28 -25.45 -8.91
C LEU A 487 -27.78 -25.34 -9.22
N ALA A 488 -28.20 -25.56 -10.47
CA ALA A 488 -29.63 -25.59 -10.84
C ALA A 488 -30.35 -26.81 -10.24
N ASP A 489 -29.72 -27.98 -10.24
CA ASP A 489 -30.24 -29.20 -9.58
C ASP A 489 -30.35 -29.03 -8.05
N GLN A 490 -29.51 -28.17 -7.46
CA GLN A 490 -29.60 -27.75 -6.05
C GLN A 490 -30.62 -26.61 -5.81
N GLY A 491 -31.39 -26.19 -6.82
CA GLY A 491 -32.42 -25.16 -6.73
C GLY A 491 -31.93 -23.71 -6.91
N HIS A 492 -30.65 -23.51 -7.23
CA HIS A 492 -30.04 -22.19 -7.44
C HIS A 492 -29.93 -21.87 -8.94
N GLU A 493 -31.04 -21.42 -9.55
CA GLU A 493 -31.06 -20.98 -10.95
C GLU A 493 -30.20 -19.71 -11.17
N LEU A 494 -28.96 -19.90 -11.60
CA LEU A 494 -28.05 -18.84 -12.00
C LEU A 494 -27.95 -18.73 -13.51
N SER A 495 -28.14 -17.51 -14.04
CA SER A 495 -27.72 -17.19 -15.40
C SER A 495 -26.19 -17.30 -15.52
N VAL A 496 -25.69 -17.54 -16.74
CA VAL A 496 -24.25 -17.60 -17.02
C VAL A 496 -23.54 -16.31 -16.54
N ARG A 497 -24.19 -15.15 -16.66
CA ARG A 497 -23.67 -13.86 -16.20
C ARG A 497 -23.53 -13.79 -14.67
N GLN A 498 -24.53 -14.27 -13.91
CA GLN A 498 -24.46 -14.28 -12.45
C GLN A 498 -23.39 -15.25 -11.95
N LEU A 499 -23.29 -16.45 -12.54
CA LEU A 499 -22.25 -17.41 -12.17
C LEU A 499 -20.84 -16.85 -12.42
N MET A 500 -20.61 -16.24 -13.60
CA MET A 500 -19.32 -15.60 -13.88
C MET A 500 -18.99 -14.43 -12.95
N GLN A 501 -20.00 -13.65 -12.50
CA GLN A 501 -19.78 -12.57 -11.52
C GLN A 501 -19.38 -13.12 -10.14
N LEU A 502 -20.00 -14.22 -9.68
CA LEU A 502 -19.67 -14.87 -8.41
C LEU A 502 -18.28 -15.55 -8.47
N LEU A 503 -17.96 -16.23 -9.58
CA LEU A 503 -16.64 -16.82 -9.81
C LEU A 503 -15.54 -15.75 -9.81
N GLY A 504 -15.73 -14.63 -10.51
CA GLY A 504 -14.77 -13.52 -10.51
C GLY A 504 -14.51 -12.95 -9.11
N SER A 505 -15.56 -12.77 -8.29
CA SER A 505 -15.40 -12.33 -6.90
C SER A 505 -14.60 -13.32 -6.03
N LEU A 506 -14.89 -14.62 -6.17
CA LEU A 506 -14.15 -15.68 -5.47
C LEU A 506 -12.68 -15.77 -5.92
N GLU A 507 -12.37 -15.48 -7.19
CA GLU A 507 -11.01 -15.46 -7.73
C GLU A 507 -10.22 -14.23 -7.24
N ILE A 508 -10.82 -13.03 -7.20
CA ILE A 508 -10.22 -11.83 -6.58
C ILE A 508 -9.88 -12.08 -5.10
N ARG A 509 -10.73 -12.82 -4.38
CA ARG A 509 -10.52 -13.21 -2.99
C ARG A 509 -9.46 -14.32 -2.81
N GLY A 510 -8.89 -14.86 -3.88
CA GLY A 510 -7.89 -15.94 -3.84
C GLY A 510 -8.44 -17.30 -3.37
N LEU A 511 -9.76 -17.49 -3.39
CA LEU A 511 -10.44 -18.70 -2.92
C LEU A 511 -10.61 -19.74 -4.04
N ILE A 512 -10.57 -19.30 -5.30
CA ILE A 512 -10.60 -20.14 -6.49
C ILE A 512 -9.62 -19.62 -7.54
N ARG A 513 -9.33 -20.46 -8.54
CA ARG A 513 -8.60 -20.13 -9.77
C ARG A 513 -9.38 -20.64 -10.97
N LEU A 514 -9.55 -19.82 -11.99
CA LEU A 514 -10.11 -20.18 -13.28
C LEU A 514 -8.98 -20.55 -14.26
N GLN A 515 -9.03 -21.75 -14.82
CA GLN A 515 -8.05 -22.21 -15.80
C GLN A 515 -8.77 -22.98 -16.91
N ASP A 516 -8.63 -22.52 -18.16
CA ASP A 516 -9.11 -23.19 -19.38
C ASP A 516 -10.61 -23.56 -19.36
N GLY A 517 -11.43 -22.78 -18.63
CA GLY A 517 -12.87 -23.00 -18.44
C GLY A 517 -13.24 -23.92 -17.27
N CYS A 518 -12.24 -24.51 -16.61
CA CYS A 518 -12.38 -25.26 -15.36
C CYS A 518 -12.21 -24.36 -14.13
N VAL A 519 -12.88 -24.72 -13.05
CA VAL A 519 -12.91 -23.99 -11.78
C VAL A 519 -12.23 -24.80 -10.68
N VAL A 520 -11.15 -24.27 -10.10
CA VAL A 520 -10.39 -24.93 -9.03
C VAL A 520 -10.55 -24.13 -7.75
N ALA A 521 -11.17 -24.66 -6.68
CA ALA A 521 -11.02 -24.02 -5.37
C ALA A 521 -9.61 -24.27 -4.81
N GLU A 522 -9.02 -23.22 -4.24
CA GLU A 522 -7.73 -23.27 -3.57
C GLU A 522 -7.94 -23.64 -2.09
N ASP A 523 -7.16 -24.59 -1.58
CA ASP A 523 -7.13 -24.88 -0.15
C ASP A 523 -6.12 -23.91 0.52
N PRO A 524 -6.51 -23.17 1.59
CA PRO A 524 -5.60 -22.31 2.34
C PRO A 524 -4.28 -22.99 2.74
N LYS A 525 -4.29 -24.29 3.02
CA LYS A 525 -3.11 -25.09 3.37
C LYS A 525 -2.20 -25.37 2.17
N ASN A 526 -2.74 -25.41 0.95
CA ASN A 526 -1.94 -25.61 -0.27
C ASN A 526 -1.16 -24.35 -0.70
N GLN A 527 -1.55 -23.15 -0.26
CA GLN A 527 -0.78 -21.93 -0.54
C GLN A 527 0.65 -22.02 0.02
N ALA A 528 0.83 -22.63 1.19
CA ALA A 528 2.16 -22.90 1.76
C ALA A 528 2.95 -23.93 0.94
N PHE A 529 2.29 -24.97 0.44
CA PHE A 529 2.95 -26.10 -0.24
C PHE A 529 3.31 -25.78 -1.71
N GLN A 530 2.46 -25.06 -2.45
CA GLN A 530 2.77 -24.62 -3.82
C GLN A 530 3.97 -23.65 -3.83
N ARG A 531 4.11 -22.76 -2.82
CA ARG A 531 5.26 -21.87 -2.64
C ARG A 531 6.60 -22.59 -2.41
N GLN A 532 6.57 -23.85 -1.98
CA GLN A 532 7.77 -24.71 -1.91
C GLN A 532 8.02 -25.42 -3.24
N ARG A 533 6.97 -25.97 -3.88
CA ARG A 533 7.10 -26.77 -5.10
C ARG A 533 7.53 -25.97 -6.34
N SER A 534 7.19 -24.69 -6.42
CA SER A 534 7.70 -23.81 -7.49
C SER A 534 9.20 -23.50 -7.38
N LYS A 535 9.84 -23.81 -6.24
CA LYS A 535 11.31 -23.72 -6.07
C LYS A 535 12.05 -25.01 -6.45
N SER A 536 11.34 -26.08 -6.86
CA SER A 536 11.93 -27.42 -7.05
C SER A 536 11.92 -27.94 -8.50
N THR A 537 11.44 -27.18 -9.49
CA THR A 537 11.22 -27.70 -10.85
C THR A 537 11.82 -26.78 -11.93
N THR A 538 13.11 -26.49 -11.81
CA THR A 538 13.92 -25.80 -12.84
C THR A 538 15.36 -26.31 -12.87
N GLN A 539 15.54 -27.62 -12.99
CA GLN A 539 16.80 -28.19 -13.52
C GLN A 539 16.62 -28.47 -15.02
N PRO A 540 17.43 -27.85 -15.91
CA PRO A 540 17.46 -28.23 -17.31
C PRO A 540 18.14 -29.60 -17.48
N SER A 541 17.59 -30.46 -18.31
CA SER A 541 18.21 -31.74 -18.69
C SER A 541 19.50 -31.50 -19.47
N ALA A 542 20.61 -32.06 -19.00
CA ALA A 542 21.88 -32.05 -19.73
C ALA A 542 21.75 -32.82 -21.07
N PRO A 543 22.47 -32.40 -22.14
CA PRO A 543 22.48 -33.14 -23.40
C PRO A 543 23.18 -34.49 -23.25
N ALA A 544 22.70 -35.50 -24.00
CA ALA A 544 23.31 -36.82 -24.02
C ALA A 544 24.61 -36.81 -24.85
N ASP A 545 25.73 -37.18 -24.23
CA ASP A 545 27.01 -37.35 -24.91
C ASP A 545 27.11 -38.76 -25.53
N SER A 546 26.87 -38.84 -26.85
CA SER A 546 26.81 -40.11 -27.58
C SER A 546 28.13 -40.45 -28.28
N SER A 547 29.06 -40.99 -27.50
CA SER A 547 30.02 -42.04 -27.87
C SER A 547 30.77 -41.96 -29.22
N LEU A 548 32.10 -41.89 -29.17
CA LEU A 548 32.95 -42.60 -30.13
C LEU A 548 34.29 -43.03 -29.51
N ARG A 549 34.40 -44.33 -29.21
CA ARG A 549 35.67 -45.03 -28.96
C ARG A 549 36.00 -45.90 -30.17
N GLY A 550 37.27 -45.94 -30.55
CA GLY A 550 37.85 -47.00 -31.40
C GLY A 550 38.49 -46.48 -32.69
N GLY A 551 39.81 -46.61 -32.78
CA GLY A 551 40.56 -46.22 -33.97
C GLY A 551 42.06 -46.12 -33.71
N THR A 552 42.77 -47.23 -33.91
CA THR A 552 44.23 -47.26 -34.15
C THR A 552 44.61 -46.29 -35.28
N LYS A 553 45.81 -45.74 -35.34
CA LYS A 553 47.10 -46.40 -35.05
C LYS A 553 48.22 -45.40 -34.77
#